data_AF-A0A8B7BCT2-F1
#
_entry.id   AF-A0A8B7BCT2-F1
#
_cell.length_a   1.000
_cell.length_b   1.000
_cell.length_c   1.000
_cell.angle_alpha   90.00
_cell.angle_beta   90.00
_cell.angle_gamma   90.00
#
_symmetry.space_group_name_H-M   'P 1'
#
loop_
_entity.id
_entity.type
_entity.pdbx_description
1 polymer ?
#
loop_
_entity_poly.entity_id
_entity_poly.type
_entity_poly.pdbx_seq_one_letter_code
_entity_poly.pdbx_strand_id
1 'polypeptide(L)'
;MYPTGALIVNVRPNTFAPARHLTVCIKPIPGSSGANVYLEKMGVLRLLVRDGEHGPRRVRCFGLDQGGLFVEASPQQDIGRRTTGFQYELVHRRSGSDLLQLSAPCRPCSDTEVLLAVCTSDFVVRGSIQNVTNELELQESAIHLHVSRLYRQKSKVFQPNPDGSGHWLGCIKTLLECGVRPGHGDFLFTGQMRFGEARLGCAPRFTDFQRMYRDAEEKGLNPCEISMG
;
A
#
# COMPACT_ATOMS: atom_id res chain seq x y z
N MET A 1 5.64 33.47 19.53
CA MET A 1 4.78 33.34 18.35
C MET A 1 4.96 31.93 17.82
N TYR A 2 3.91 31.10 17.89
CA TYR A 2 3.85 29.84 17.14
C TYR A 2 3.74 30.14 15.64
N PRO A 3 4.17 29.23 14.74
CA PRO A 3 4.17 29.53 13.32
C PRO A 3 2.74 29.85 12.87
N THR A 4 2.49 31.13 12.57
CA THR A 4 1.33 31.58 11.82
C THR A 4 1.75 31.63 10.37
N GLY A 5 1.44 30.59 9.62
CA GLY A 5 1.86 30.47 8.23
C GLY A 5 1.33 29.24 7.55
N ALA A 6 1.54 29.20 6.24
CA ALA A 6 1.16 28.09 5.40
C ALA A 6 2.28 27.73 4.42
N LEU A 7 2.27 26.49 3.97
CA LEU A 7 3.20 25.95 2.99
C LEU A 7 2.43 25.41 1.79
N ILE A 8 2.94 25.69 0.59
CA ILE A 8 2.43 25.09 -0.65
C ILE A 8 3.39 23.97 -1.08
N VAL A 9 2.88 22.75 -1.15
CA VAL A 9 3.62 21.59 -1.63
C VAL A 9 3.10 21.23 -3.03
N ASN A 10 3.94 21.49 -4.03
CA ASN A 10 3.66 21.17 -5.42
C ASN A 10 4.38 19.88 -5.83
N VAL A 11 3.61 18.91 -6.29
CA VAL A 11 4.15 17.64 -6.79
C VAL A 11 4.41 17.78 -8.29
N ARG A 12 5.67 17.62 -8.73
CA ARG A 12 6.06 17.72 -10.14
C ARG A 12 6.76 16.43 -10.59
N PRO A 13 6.03 15.48 -11.20
CA PRO A 13 6.61 14.22 -11.63
C PRO A 13 7.54 14.42 -12.82
N ASN A 14 8.70 13.76 -12.80
CA ASN A 14 9.59 13.67 -13.94
C ASN A 14 9.25 12.43 -14.79
N THR A 15 8.02 12.37 -15.29
CA THR A 15 7.53 11.24 -16.09
C THR A 15 6.84 11.73 -17.36
N PHE A 16 6.86 10.92 -18.41
CA PHE A 16 6.19 11.23 -19.69
C PHE A 16 4.65 11.16 -19.61
N ALA A 17 4.09 10.77 -18.47
CA ALA A 17 2.66 10.63 -18.30
C ALA A 17 2.01 12.02 -18.13
N PRO A 18 0.95 12.35 -18.91
CA PRO A 18 0.22 13.60 -18.73
C PRO A 18 -0.36 13.70 -17.31
N ALA A 19 -0.31 14.90 -16.71
CA ALA A 19 -0.80 15.13 -15.34
C ALA A 19 -2.25 14.64 -15.10
N ARG A 20 -3.11 14.75 -16.13
CA ARG A 20 -4.50 14.25 -16.12
C ARG A 20 -4.64 12.74 -15.87
N HIS A 21 -3.57 11.97 -16.10
CA HIS A 21 -3.54 10.51 -15.87
C HIS A 21 -2.78 10.16 -14.59
N LEU A 22 -2.42 11.15 -13.78
CA LEU A 22 -1.69 10.95 -12.52
C LEU A 22 -2.57 11.33 -11.35
N THR A 23 -2.52 10.51 -10.32
CA THR A 23 -3.20 10.73 -9.05
C THR A 23 -2.16 10.81 -7.96
N VAL A 24 -2.29 11.81 -7.10
CA VAL A 24 -1.49 11.96 -5.88
C VAL A 24 -2.33 11.43 -4.73
N CYS A 25 -1.77 10.50 -3.98
CA CYS A 25 -2.36 9.99 -2.76
C CYS A 25 -1.48 10.39 -1.57
N ILE A 26 -2.10 10.89 -0.50
CA ILE A 26 -1.41 11.25 0.75
C ILE A 26 -1.92 10.41 1.91
N LYS A 27 -1.01 10.05 2.81
CA LYS A 27 -1.30 9.34 4.06
C LYS A 27 -0.66 10.07 5.24
N PRO A 28 -1.45 10.60 6.20
CA PRO A 28 -0.91 11.22 7.40
C PRO A 28 -0.01 10.26 8.20
N ILE A 29 1.12 10.74 8.72
CA ILE A 29 1.98 9.93 9.59
C ILE A 29 1.38 9.82 11.01
N PRO A 30 1.71 8.75 11.77
CA PRO A 30 1.33 8.66 13.17
C PRO A 30 1.81 9.87 13.97
N GLY A 31 0.92 10.46 14.79
CA GLY A 31 1.23 11.62 15.63
C GLY A 31 1.23 12.98 14.91
N SER A 32 0.89 13.00 13.60
CA SER A 32 0.75 14.26 12.85
C SER A 32 -0.31 15.17 13.47
N SER A 33 0.07 16.40 13.81
CA SER A 33 -0.80 17.41 14.43
C SER A 33 -0.27 18.84 14.19
N GLY A 34 -1.09 19.83 14.50
CA GLY A 34 -0.75 21.26 14.45
C GLY A 34 -0.95 21.91 13.08
N ALA A 35 -1.54 21.21 12.11
CA ALA A 35 -1.87 21.82 10.82
C ALA A 35 -3.01 21.10 10.11
N ASN A 36 -3.81 21.87 9.37
CA ASN A 36 -4.75 21.35 8.38
C ASN A 36 -4.05 21.19 7.03
N VAL A 37 -4.45 20.18 6.27
CA VAL A 37 -3.97 19.95 4.90
C VAL A 37 -5.15 20.09 3.93
N TYR A 38 -5.01 20.94 2.94
CA TYR A 38 -5.99 21.25 1.92
C TYR A 38 -5.45 20.92 0.53
N LEU A 39 -6.37 20.65 -0.40
CA LEU A 39 -6.13 20.75 -1.83
C LEU A 39 -6.44 22.19 -2.26
N GLU A 40 -5.47 22.87 -2.85
CA GLU A 40 -5.60 24.25 -3.36
C GLU A 40 -5.62 24.26 -4.88
N LYS A 41 -6.61 24.97 -5.44
CA LYS A 41 -6.63 25.32 -6.87
C LYS A 41 -7.27 26.69 -7.06
N MET A 42 -6.52 27.62 -7.63
CA MET A 42 -6.98 28.98 -7.97
C MET A 42 -7.57 29.73 -6.75
N GLY A 43 -6.96 29.58 -5.58
CA GLY A 43 -7.38 30.17 -4.32
C GLY A 43 -8.50 29.43 -3.60
N VAL A 44 -9.07 28.36 -4.19
CA VAL A 44 -10.09 27.53 -3.54
C VAL A 44 -9.42 26.42 -2.75
N LEU A 45 -9.74 26.33 -1.45
CA LEU A 45 -9.20 25.32 -0.54
C LEU A 45 -10.25 24.25 -0.22
N ARG A 46 -9.91 22.97 -0.45
CA ARG A 46 -10.72 21.81 -0.05
C ARG A 46 -9.96 20.99 0.99
N LEU A 47 -10.51 20.87 2.20
CA LEU A 47 -9.89 20.14 3.30
C LEU A 47 -9.71 18.65 2.97
N LEU A 48 -8.49 18.14 3.15
CA LEU A 48 -8.13 16.72 2.98
C LEU A 48 -7.88 16.05 4.34
N VAL A 49 -7.16 16.74 5.23
CA VAL A 49 -6.79 16.27 6.56
C VAL A 49 -7.02 17.40 7.56
N ARG A 50 -7.83 17.15 8.58
CA ARG A 50 -8.10 18.11 9.65
C ARG A 50 -7.17 17.87 10.83
N ASP A 51 -6.67 18.95 11.41
CA ASP A 51 -5.92 18.90 12.66
C ASP A 51 -6.79 18.44 13.84
N GLY A 52 -6.22 17.64 14.72
CA GLY A 52 -6.92 17.06 15.87
C GLY A 52 -7.98 16.00 15.51
N GLU A 53 -8.19 15.70 14.23
CA GLU A 53 -9.01 14.56 13.82
C GLU A 53 -8.19 13.27 14.03
N HIS A 54 -8.46 12.60 15.15
CA HIS A 54 -7.87 11.30 15.51
C HIS A 54 -8.53 10.13 14.75
N GLY A 55 -9.23 10.44 13.65
CA GLY A 55 -9.90 9.45 12.82
C GLY A 55 -8.91 8.51 12.13
N PRO A 56 -9.43 7.45 11.49
CA PRO A 56 -8.58 6.52 10.76
C PRO A 56 -7.76 7.27 9.72
N ARG A 57 -6.45 6.99 9.70
CA ARG A 57 -5.42 7.62 8.87
C ARG A 57 -5.57 7.22 7.40
N ARG A 58 -6.74 7.52 6.85
CA ARG A 58 -7.19 7.12 5.52
C ARG A 58 -6.35 7.83 4.49
N VAL A 59 -5.99 7.07 3.47
CA VAL A 59 -5.34 7.64 2.30
C VAL A 59 -6.34 8.55 1.58
N ARG A 60 -5.90 9.74 1.19
CA ARG A 60 -6.68 10.70 0.41
C ARG A 60 -6.02 10.88 -0.95
N CYS A 61 -6.77 10.66 -2.02
CA CYS A 61 -6.27 10.74 -3.38
C CYS A 61 -6.97 11.85 -4.17
N PHE A 62 -6.23 12.53 -5.03
CA PHE A 62 -6.73 13.56 -5.93
C PHE A 62 -5.93 13.56 -7.24
N GLY A 63 -6.55 14.00 -8.34
CA GLY A 63 -5.85 14.13 -9.61
C GLY A 63 -4.75 15.18 -9.53
N LEU A 64 -3.59 14.94 -10.14
CA LEU A 64 -2.48 15.90 -10.11
C LEU A 64 -2.87 17.24 -10.78
N ASP A 65 -3.78 17.20 -11.74
CA ASP A 65 -4.38 18.36 -12.42
C ASP A 65 -5.41 19.12 -11.56
N GLN A 66 -5.77 18.57 -10.40
CA GLN A 66 -6.76 19.16 -9.48
C GLN A 66 -6.16 20.16 -8.50
N GLY A 67 -4.83 20.32 -8.41
CA GLY A 67 -4.20 21.35 -7.60
C GLY A 67 -2.97 20.91 -6.82
N GLY A 68 -2.46 21.81 -5.99
CA GLY A 68 -1.36 21.58 -5.06
C GLY A 68 -1.84 21.34 -3.63
N LEU A 69 -0.95 20.88 -2.76
CA LEU A 69 -1.26 20.75 -1.34
C LEU A 69 -0.97 22.08 -0.63
N PHE A 70 -1.90 22.53 0.19
CA PHE A 70 -1.76 23.71 1.04
C PHE A 70 -1.83 23.26 2.49
N VAL A 71 -0.74 23.45 3.24
CA VAL A 71 -0.60 23.03 4.63
C VAL A 71 -0.62 24.27 5.50
N GLU A 72 -1.65 24.44 6.31
CA GLU A 72 -1.85 25.63 7.13
C GLU A 72 -1.72 25.28 8.61
N ALA A 73 -0.84 25.99 9.32
CA ALA A 73 -0.66 25.79 10.75
C ALA A 73 -1.94 26.17 11.52
N SER A 74 -2.39 25.27 12.39
CA SER A 74 -3.54 25.53 13.26
C SER A 74 -3.16 26.52 14.36
N PRO A 75 -4.07 27.42 14.78
CA PRO A 75 -3.84 28.27 15.94
C PRO A 75 -3.55 27.44 17.18
N GLN A 76 -2.44 27.72 17.85
CA GLN A 76 -2.01 27.00 19.05
C GLN A 76 -2.00 27.95 20.26
N GLN A 77 -2.61 27.52 21.37
CA GLN A 77 -2.67 28.28 22.62
C GLN A 77 -1.62 27.84 23.65
N ASP A 78 -1.08 26.63 23.49
CA ASP A 78 -0.09 26.03 24.39
C ASP A 78 1.33 26.09 23.80
N ILE A 79 2.33 25.83 24.65
CA ILE A 79 3.76 25.90 24.28
C ILE A 79 4.26 24.55 23.69
N GLY A 80 3.38 23.58 23.44
CA GLY A 80 3.74 22.27 22.91
C GLY A 80 4.34 22.35 21.50
N ARG A 81 5.37 21.57 21.20
CA ARG A 81 5.83 21.40 19.82
C ARG A 81 4.92 20.39 19.10
N ARG A 82 4.24 20.82 18.03
CA ARG A 82 3.45 19.96 17.15
C ARG A 82 4.14 19.82 15.80
N THR A 83 4.01 18.66 15.18
CA THR A 83 4.58 18.38 13.86
C THR A 83 3.51 17.75 12.99
N THR A 84 3.26 18.35 11.83
CA THR A 84 2.40 17.76 10.81
C THR A 84 3.26 17.03 9.78
N GLY A 85 2.81 15.88 9.32
CA GLY A 85 3.53 15.09 8.34
C GLY A 85 2.61 14.12 7.61
N PHE A 86 2.93 13.87 6.35
CA PHE A 86 2.25 12.88 5.54
C PHE A 86 3.23 12.29 4.53
N GLN A 87 3.03 11.03 4.19
CA GLN A 87 3.65 10.39 3.04
C GLN A 87 2.83 10.67 1.80
N TYR A 88 3.47 10.66 0.63
CA TYR A 88 2.79 10.82 -0.65
C TYR A 88 3.23 9.73 -1.64
N GLU A 89 2.33 9.34 -2.53
CA GLU A 89 2.60 8.46 -3.66
C GLU A 89 1.94 9.00 -4.93
N LEU A 90 2.62 8.83 -6.06
CA LEU A 90 2.01 8.99 -7.37
C LEU A 90 1.55 7.65 -7.92
N VAL A 91 0.31 7.62 -8.39
CA VAL A 91 -0.29 6.46 -9.04
C VAL A 91 -0.83 6.85 -10.41
N HIS A 92 -0.71 5.92 -11.37
CA HIS A 92 -1.28 6.11 -12.70
C HIS A 92 -2.78 5.80 -12.68
N ARG A 93 -3.58 6.67 -13.28
CA ARG A 93 -5.03 6.55 -13.36
C ARG A 93 -5.36 5.60 -14.52
N ARG A 94 -5.49 4.29 -14.25
CA ARG A 94 -5.74 3.29 -15.30
C ARG A 94 -7.21 3.18 -15.71
N SER A 95 -8.15 3.68 -14.92
CA SER A 95 -9.55 3.94 -15.32
C SER A 95 -10.30 4.69 -14.20
N GLY A 96 -11.49 5.25 -14.48
CA GLY A 96 -12.22 6.15 -13.56
C GLY A 96 -12.63 5.56 -12.20
N SER A 97 -12.52 4.23 -12.03
CA SER A 97 -12.83 3.51 -10.78
C SER A 97 -11.61 3.30 -9.86
N ASP A 98 -10.38 3.57 -10.32
CA ASP A 98 -9.13 3.29 -9.59
C ASP A 98 -8.78 4.33 -8.51
N LEU A 99 -9.54 5.42 -8.39
CA LEU A 99 -9.32 6.39 -7.31
C LEU A 99 -9.61 5.79 -5.91
N LEU A 100 -10.27 4.63 -5.86
CA LEU A 100 -10.68 3.93 -4.63
C LEU A 100 -9.99 2.57 -4.41
N GLN A 101 -9.30 1.98 -5.40
CA GLN A 101 -8.65 0.68 -5.23
C GLN A 101 -7.17 0.82 -4.89
N LEU A 102 -6.90 1.35 -3.69
CA LEU A 102 -5.59 1.19 -3.04
C LEU A 102 -5.34 -0.24 -2.56
N SER A 103 -6.33 -1.12 -2.66
CA SER A 103 -6.22 -2.55 -2.45
C SER A 103 -6.96 -3.29 -3.56
N ALA A 104 -6.42 -4.45 -3.94
CA ALA A 104 -7.05 -5.30 -4.94
C ALA A 104 -8.45 -5.73 -4.47
N PRO A 105 -9.41 -5.92 -5.38
CA PRO A 105 -10.73 -6.44 -5.03
C PRO A 105 -10.59 -7.80 -4.32
N CYS A 106 -11.48 -8.08 -3.36
CA CYS A 106 -11.50 -9.31 -2.58
C CYS A 106 -11.97 -10.56 -3.36
N ARG A 107 -11.59 -10.66 -4.64
CA ARG A 107 -11.86 -11.83 -5.48
C ARG A 107 -10.60 -12.68 -5.63
N PRO A 108 -10.75 -14.00 -5.81
CA PRO A 108 -9.64 -14.84 -6.24
C PRO A 108 -9.04 -14.32 -7.55
N CYS A 109 -7.72 -14.31 -7.63
CA CYS A 109 -7.02 -14.04 -8.88
C CYS A 109 -7.20 -15.22 -9.85
N SER A 110 -7.32 -14.90 -11.14
CA SER A 110 -7.21 -15.89 -12.21
C SER A 110 -5.76 -16.35 -12.40
N ASP A 111 -5.56 -17.48 -13.07
CA ASP A 111 -4.22 -18.02 -13.35
C ASP A 111 -3.33 -17.00 -14.06
N THR A 112 -3.87 -16.29 -15.06
CA THR A 112 -3.14 -15.23 -15.78
C THR A 112 -2.74 -14.06 -14.87
N GLU A 113 -3.62 -13.68 -13.93
CA GLU A 113 -3.33 -12.62 -12.96
C GLU A 113 -2.26 -13.05 -11.97
N VAL A 114 -2.29 -14.30 -11.49
CA VAL A 114 -1.26 -14.84 -10.62
C VAL A 114 0.09 -14.86 -11.32
N LEU A 115 0.15 -15.41 -12.54
CA LEU A 115 1.38 -15.50 -13.33
C LEU A 115 1.98 -14.11 -13.56
N LEU A 116 1.17 -13.13 -13.95
CA LEU A 116 1.63 -11.75 -14.13
C LEU A 116 2.05 -11.11 -12.79
N ALA A 117 1.28 -11.33 -11.72
CA ALA A 117 1.56 -10.76 -10.40
C ALA A 117 2.92 -11.19 -9.87
N VAL A 118 3.34 -12.42 -10.10
CA VAL A 118 4.70 -12.89 -9.74
C VAL A 118 5.78 -12.02 -10.37
N CYS A 119 5.60 -11.61 -11.62
CA CYS A 119 6.59 -10.84 -12.37
C CYS A 119 6.58 -9.35 -12.04
N THR A 120 5.43 -8.79 -11.66
CA THR A 120 5.25 -7.33 -11.51
C THR A 120 5.18 -6.86 -10.06
N SER A 121 4.97 -7.77 -9.10
CA SER A 121 4.82 -7.42 -7.69
C SER A 121 6.11 -6.89 -7.07
N ASP A 122 5.95 -6.06 -6.03
CA ASP A 122 7.08 -5.55 -5.25
C ASP A 122 7.61 -6.61 -4.29
N PHE A 123 6.75 -7.55 -3.87
CA PHE A 123 7.15 -8.73 -3.14
C PHE A 123 6.47 -10.00 -3.69
N VAL A 124 7.19 -11.12 -3.59
CA VAL A 124 6.70 -12.46 -3.89
C VAL A 124 7.32 -13.41 -2.87
N VAL A 125 6.49 -14.03 -2.05
CA VAL A 125 6.95 -14.90 -0.95
C VAL A 125 6.10 -16.16 -0.86
N ARG A 126 6.71 -17.28 -0.48
CA ARG A 126 6.01 -18.49 -0.04
C ARG A 126 6.02 -18.54 1.48
N GLY A 127 4.87 -18.87 2.06
CA GLY A 127 4.75 -19.01 3.51
C GLY A 127 3.36 -19.43 3.95
N SER A 128 3.14 -19.39 5.25
CA SER A 128 1.87 -19.72 5.89
C SER A 128 1.37 -18.55 6.75
N ILE A 129 0.05 -18.52 6.98
CA ILE A 129 -0.58 -17.52 7.83
C ILE A 129 -0.40 -17.93 9.28
N GLN A 130 0.39 -17.16 10.04
CA GLN A 130 0.56 -17.38 11.47
C GLN A 130 -0.63 -16.84 12.25
N ASN A 131 -1.05 -15.61 11.94
CA ASN A 131 -2.20 -14.97 12.59
C ASN A 131 -2.79 -13.86 11.70
N VAL A 132 -4.04 -13.49 11.97
CA VAL A 132 -4.73 -12.36 11.34
C VAL A 132 -5.26 -11.44 12.44
N THR A 133 -4.92 -10.16 12.37
CA THR A 133 -5.42 -9.12 13.27
C THR A 133 -6.26 -8.12 12.48
N ASN A 134 -7.43 -7.76 13.01
CA ASN A 134 -8.35 -6.84 12.34
C ASN A 134 -8.23 -5.44 12.94
N GLU A 135 -7.92 -4.46 12.08
CA GLU A 135 -7.84 -3.04 12.41
C GLU A 135 -9.17 -2.36 12.01
N LEU A 136 -10.19 -2.50 12.85
CA LEU A 136 -11.57 -2.05 12.55
C LEU A 136 -11.65 -0.57 12.17
N GLU A 137 -10.86 0.29 12.83
CA GLU A 137 -10.85 1.72 12.53
C GLU A 137 -10.40 2.00 11.09
N LEU A 138 -9.35 1.28 10.64
CA LEU A 138 -8.81 1.42 9.30
C LEU A 138 -9.58 0.63 8.24
N GLN A 139 -10.49 -0.27 8.65
CA GLN A 139 -11.15 -1.25 7.78
C GLN A 139 -10.13 -2.15 7.06
N GLU A 140 -9.09 -2.55 7.80
CA GLU A 140 -8.00 -3.39 7.30
C GLU A 140 -7.85 -4.67 8.12
N SER A 141 -7.30 -5.71 7.49
CA SER A 141 -6.80 -6.91 8.15
C SER A 141 -5.30 -7.02 7.93
N ALA A 142 -4.55 -7.16 9.01
CA ALA A 142 -3.13 -7.43 9.03
C ALA A 142 -2.90 -8.94 9.14
N ILE A 143 -2.17 -9.49 8.17
CA ILE A 143 -1.88 -10.92 8.03
C ILE A 143 -0.40 -11.11 8.37
N HIS A 144 -0.15 -11.76 9.50
CA HIS A 144 1.19 -12.10 9.95
C HIS A 144 1.62 -13.41 9.32
N LEU A 145 2.75 -13.37 8.60
CA LEU A 145 3.23 -14.47 7.80
C LEU A 145 4.49 -15.08 8.40
N HIS A 146 4.53 -16.40 8.39
CA HIS A 146 5.76 -17.17 8.50
C HIS A 146 6.23 -17.52 7.09
N VAL A 147 7.30 -16.87 6.63
CA VAL A 147 7.79 -16.95 5.26
C VAL A 147 8.92 -17.96 5.18
N SER A 148 8.67 -19.04 4.45
CA SER A 148 9.64 -20.10 4.20
C SER A 148 10.57 -19.78 3.03
N ARG A 149 10.11 -18.99 2.05
CA ARG A 149 10.94 -18.56 0.91
C ARG A 149 10.58 -17.17 0.41
N LEU A 150 11.61 -16.35 0.18
CA LEU A 150 11.48 -15.02 -0.39
C LEU A 150 12.03 -15.04 -1.82
N TYR A 151 11.15 -14.87 -2.81
CA TYR A 151 11.52 -14.82 -4.22
C TYR A 151 11.89 -13.40 -4.65
N ARG A 152 11.14 -12.42 -4.13
CA ARG A 152 11.33 -11.00 -4.43
C ARG A 152 10.87 -10.14 -3.26
N GLN A 153 11.62 -9.07 -3.01
CA GLN A 153 11.20 -8.00 -2.10
C GLN A 153 11.95 -6.70 -2.43
N LYS A 154 11.24 -5.64 -2.82
CA LYS A 154 11.84 -4.32 -3.08
C LYS A 154 12.15 -3.51 -1.81
N SER A 155 11.41 -3.73 -0.73
CA SER A 155 11.54 -3.00 0.55
C SER A 155 11.63 -3.99 1.71
N LYS A 156 12.44 -3.75 2.74
CA LYS A 156 12.72 -4.72 3.83
C LYS A 156 11.54 -4.94 4.82
N VAL A 157 10.38 -5.39 4.34
CA VAL A 157 9.18 -5.66 5.15
C VAL A 157 9.16 -7.06 5.76
N PHE A 158 9.72 -8.04 5.05
CA PHE A 158 10.04 -9.36 5.57
C PHE A 158 11.46 -9.33 6.13
N GLN A 159 11.60 -9.72 7.38
CA GLN A 159 12.86 -9.72 8.12
C GLN A 159 13.23 -11.14 8.56
N PRO A 160 14.52 -11.48 8.66
CA PRO A 160 14.95 -12.79 9.14
C PRO A 160 14.42 -13.02 10.56
N ASN A 161 13.98 -14.25 10.83
CA ASN A 161 13.56 -14.65 12.17
C ASN A 161 14.78 -14.63 13.12
N PRO A 162 14.70 -14.00 14.31
CA PRO A 162 15.82 -13.90 15.24
C PRO A 162 16.39 -15.23 15.73
N ASP A 163 15.60 -16.31 15.65
CA ASP A 163 15.98 -17.65 16.09
C ASP A 163 16.99 -18.37 15.18
N GLY A 164 17.36 -17.77 14.04
CA GLY A 164 18.34 -18.33 13.11
C GLY A 164 17.83 -19.51 12.29
N SER A 165 16.52 -19.77 12.29
CA SER A 165 15.88 -20.87 11.54
C SER A 165 15.97 -20.73 10.01
N GLY A 166 16.49 -19.60 9.49
CA GLY A 166 16.52 -19.29 8.06
C GLY A 166 15.16 -18.87 7.49
N HIS A 167 14.13 -18.82 8.33
CA HIS A 167 12.81 -18.33 7.97
C HIS A 167 12.71 -16.81 8.16
N TRP A 168 11.69 -16.22 7.53
CA TRP A 168 11.43 -14.79 7.59
C TRP A 168 10.06 -14.54 8.22
N LEU A 169 9.93 -13.42 8.91
CA LEU A 169 8.67 -12.93 9.47
C LEU A 169 8.29 -11.64 8.76
N GLY A 170 6.99 -11.42 8.58
CA GLY A 170 6.50 -10.14 8.11
C GLY A 170 5.00 -10.01 8.21
N CYS A 171 4.51 -8.82 7.92
CA CYS A 171 3.10 -8.49 7.96
C CYS A 171 2.68 -7.87 6.64
N ILE A 172 1.60 -8.38 6.07
CA ILE A 172 0.95 -7.80 4.89
C ILE A 172 -0.49 -7.40 5.24
N LYS A 173 -1.02 -6.39 4.55
CA LYS A 173 -2.36 -5.85 4.81
C LYS A 173 -3.31 -6.06 3.64
N THR A 174 -4.58 -6.24 3.95
CA THR A 174 -5.68 -6.27 2.98
C THR A 174 -6.93 -5.59 3.56
N LEU A 175 -8.00 -5.47 2.78
CA LEU A 175 -9.28 -4.93 3.24
C LEU A 175 -9.96 -5.89 4.21
N LEU A 176 -10.58 -5.35 5.26
CA LEU A 176 -11.32 -6.12 6.26
C LEU A 176 -12.46 -6.94 5.62
N GLU A 177 -13.13 -6.40 4.60
CA GLU A 177 -14.21 -7.06 3.87
C GLU A 177 -13.78 -8.33 3.12
N CYS A 178 -12.47 -8.52 2.89
CA CYS A 178 -11.95 -9.75 2.29
C CYS A 178 -12.09 -10.95 3.23
N GLY A 179 -12.35 -10.72 4.52
CA GLY A 179 -12.69 -11.79 5.47
C GLY A 179 -11.60 -12.85 5.64
N VAL A 180 -10.32 -12.45 5.55
CA VAL A 180 -9.19 -13.37 5.63
C VAL A 180 -9.16 -14.07 6.99
N ARG A 181 -8.89 -15.36 6.98
CA ARG A 181 -8.80 -16.20 8.17
C ARG A 181 -7.46 -16.96 8.19
N PRO A 182 -6.93 -17.28 9.38
CA PRO A 182 -5.85 -18.26 9.49
C PRO A 182 -6.26 -19.56 8.81
N GLY A 183 -5.36 -20.12 8.01
CA GLY A 183 -5.61 -21.34 7.25
C GLY A 183 -4.35 -22.19 7.16
N HIS A 184 -4.54 -23.50 7.11
CA HIS A 184 -3.43 -24.44 6.98
C HIS A 184 -2.89 -24.49 5.55
N GLY A 185 -1.59 -24.75 5.46
CA GLY A 185 -0.85 -24.93 4.21
C GLY A 185 -0.02 -23.71 3.81
N ASP A 186 0.75 -23.92 2.75
CA ASP A 186 1.58 -22.89 2.14
C ASP A 186 0.83 -22.16 1.02
N PHE A 187 1.02 -20.86 0.97
CA PHE A 187 0.49 -19.96 -0.04
C PHE A 187 1.63 -19.20 -0.70
N LEU A 188 1.42 -18.80 -1.94
CA LEU A 188 2.25 -17.81 -2.60
C LEU A 188 1.60 -16.44 -2.40
N PHE A 189 2.24 -15.54 -1.65
CA PHE A 189 1.78 -14.18 -1.47
C PHE A 189 2.51 -13.24 -2.42
N THR A 190 1.73 -12.50 -3.19
CA THR A 190 2.20 -11.44 -4.08
C THR A 190 1.57 -10.12 -3.67
N GLY A 191 2.21 -9.00 -3.98
CA GLY A 191 1.62 -7.70 -3.68
C GLY A 191 2.52 -6.51 -3.92
N GLN A 192 2.01 -5.34 -3.55
CA GLN A 192 2.67 -4.05 -3.78
C GLN A 192 3.00 -3.37 -2.47
N MET A 193 4.03 -2.54 -2.48
CA MET A 193 4.36 -1.63 -1.41
C MET A 193 3.56 -0.34 -1.59
N ARG A 194 2.77 0.04 -0.57
CA ARG A 194 2.00 1.29 -0.54
C ARG A 194 2.21 1.99 0.78
N PHE A 195 2.71 3.22 0.76
CA PHE A 195 3.01 4.03 1.94
C PHE A 195 3.93 3.30 2.93
N GLY A 196 4.91 2.57 2.40
CA GLY A 196 5.83 1.74 3.18
C GLY A 196 5.21 0.46 3.78
N GLU A 197 3.95 0.16 3.47
CA GLU A 197 3.24 -1.03 3.93
C GLU A 197 3.08 -2.04 2.79
N ALA A 198 3.23 -3.33 3.10
CA ALA A 198 2.99 -4.40 2.14
C ALA A 198 1.49 -4.65 2.00
N ARG A 199 0.95 -4.51 0.78
CA ARG A 199 -0.46 -4.74 0.46
C ARG A 199 -0.63 -6.01 -0.36
N LEU A 200 -1.55 -6.86 0.08
CA LEU A 200 -1.86 -8.12 -0.58
C LEU A 200 -2.43 -7.89 -1.99
N GLY A 201 -1.90 -8.62 -2.96
CA GLY A 201 -2.44 -8.75 -4.32
C GLY A 201 -3.11 -10.12 -4.49
N CYS A 202 -2.34 -11.14 -4.88
CA CYS A 202 -2.81 -12.53 -5.01
C CYS A 202 -2.22 -13.43 -3.93
N ALA A 203 -3.02 -14.40 -3.46
CA ALA A 203 -2.63 -15.42 -2.48
C ALA A 203 -3.13 -16.84 -2.82
N PRO A 204 -2.79 -17.42 -3.99
CA PRO A 204 -3.14 -18.81 -4.28
C PRO A 204 -2.43 -19.77 -3.32
N ARG A 205 -2.97 -20.99 -3.16
CA ARG A 205 -2.21 -22.08 -2.55
C ARG A 205 -0.97 -22.36 -3.38
N PHE A 206 0.13 -22.67 -2.72
CA PHE A 206 1.40 -22.87 -3.42
C PHE A 206 1.35 -24.07 -4.39
N THR A 207 0.61 -25.12 -4.05
CA THR A 207 0.40 -26.29 -4.93
C THR A 207 -0.33 -25.93 -6.23
N ASP A 208 -1.32 -25.05 -6.15
CA ASP A 208 -2.09 -24.61 -7.32
C ASP A 208 -1.23 -23.73 -8.21
N PHE A 209 -0.44 -22.84 -7.58
CA PHE A 209 0.55 -22.03 -8.28
C PHE A 209 1.60 -22.89 -9.02
N GLN A 210 2.15 -23.92 -8.38
CA GLN A 210 3.14 -24.81 -9.01
C GLN A 210 2.57 -25.53 -10.24
N ARG A 211 1.28 -25.89 -10.21
CA ARG A 211 0.59 -26.51 -11.33
C ARG A 211 0.44 -25.53 -12.49
N MET A 212 -0.13 -24.34 -12.23
CA MET A 212 -0.35 -23.33 -13.28
C MET A 212 0.96 -22.82 -13.89
N TYR A 213 2.01 -22.65 -13.08
CA TYR A 213 3.30 -22.15 -13.56
C TYR A 213 3.97 -23.16 -14.49
N ARG A 214 3.93 -24.46 -14.13
CA ARG A 214 4.48 -25.53 -14.98
C ARG A 214 3.72 -25.66 -16.29
N ASP A 215 2.39 -25.62 -16.26
CA ASP A 215 1.57 -25.63 -17.48
C ASP A 215 1.89 -24.43 -18.40
N ALA A 216 2.10 -23.25 -17.81
CA ALA A 216 2.50 -22.07 -18.57
C ALA A 216 3.92 -22.19 -19.13
N GLU A 217 4.87 -22.77 -18.38
CA GLU A 217 6.25 -23.01 -18.79
C GLU A 217 6.32 -24.02 -19.95
N GLU A 218 5.60 -25.14 -19.85
CA GLU A 218 5.51 -26.15 -20.92
C GLU A 218 4.93 -25.59 -22.22
N LYS A 219 4.04 -24.59 -22.13
CA LYS A 219 3.43 -23.89 -23.27
C LYS A 219 4.22 -22.66 -23.73
N GLY A 220 5.30 -22.28 -23.04
CA GLY A 220 6.04 -21.03 -23.32
C GLY A 220 5.23 -19.75 -23.11
N LEU A 221 4.23 -19.80 -22.23
CA LEU A 221 3.32 -18.69 -21.89
C LEU A 221 3.64 -18.05 -20.52
N ASN A 222 4.74 -18.46 -19.87
CA ASN A 222 5.13 -17.87 -18.60
C ASN A 222 5.67 -16.43 -18.82
N PRO A 223 5.13 -15.42 -18.13
CA PRO A 223 5.52 -14.02 -18.34
C PRO A 223 6.92 -13.68 -17.80
N CYS A 224 7.46 -14.50 -16.90
CA CYS A 224 8.84 -14.43 -16.42
C CYS A 224 9.26 -15.78 -15.83
N GLU A 225 10.56 -15.91 -15.56
CA GLU A 225 11.14 -17.08 -14.90
C GLU A 225 11.22 -16.88 -13.38
N ILE A 226 10.83 -17.90 -12.61
CA ILE A 226 11.08 -17.97 -11.18
C ILE A 226 11.73 -19.30 -10.78
N SER A 227 12.66 -19.26 -9.82
CA SER A 227 13.26 -20.47 -9.28
C SER A 227 12.29 -21.16 -8.32
N MET A 228 11.62 -22.25 -8.71
CA MET A 228 10.64 -22.95 -7.87
C MET A 228 11.21 -23.91 -6.80
N GLY A 229 12.54 -23.95 -6.64
CA GLY A 229 13.28 -24.87 -5.75
C GLY A 229 12.92 -24.97 -4.26
#